data_AF-A0AAW8ECS5-F1
#
_entry.id   AF-A0AAW8ECS5-F1
#
_cell.length_a   1.000
_cell.length_b   1.000
_cell.length_c   1.000
_cell.angle_alpha   90.00
_cell.angle_beta   90.00
_cell.angle_gamma   90.00
#
_symmetry.space_group_name_H-M   'P 1'
#
loop_
_entity.id
_entity.type
_entity.pdbx_description
1 polymer ?
#
loop_
_entity_poly.entity_id
_entity_poly.type
_entity_poly.pdbx_seq_one_letter_code
_entity_poly.pdbx_strand_id
1 'polypeptide(L)'
;MANYTNTADTATTEDVVKVLNDLLENSRDGEYGFRACAKEVDSPQLKQVFQSRSAECAKAAGELVQLIQRFGGSPDKGGTATGAMHRGWVHVKGTVGANSALSMLEECERGEDAAVARYRKALKEDLPADVRAVIQQQSEGAKRNHDQIKRLRDEMRSKSK
;
A
#
# COMPACT_ATOMS: atom_id res chain seq x y z
N MET A 1 45.09 -6.24 -26.46
CA MET A 1 44.60 -4.87 -26.21
C MET A 1 43.21 -5.00 -25.63
N ALA A 2 43.02 -4.54 -24.40
CA ALA A 2 41.74 -4.64 -23.70
C ALA A 2 40.77 -3.59 -24.27
N ASN A 3 39.56 -4.02 -24.66
CA ASN A 3 38.43 -3.11 -24.79
C ASN A 3 37.42 -3.44 -23.69
N TYR A 4 37.62 -2.77 -22.56
CA TYR A 4 36.60 -2.50 -21.57
C TYR A 4 35.43 -1.79 -22.26
N THR A 5 34.26 -2.43 -22.31
CA THR A 5 33.00 -1.76 -22.59
C THR A 5 32.03 -2.07 -21.46
N ASN A 6 32.12 -1.21 -20.45
CA ASN A 6 31.03 -0.68 -19.62
C ASN A 6 29.66 -1.39 -19.78
N THR A 7 29.42 -2.43 -18.98
CA THR A 7 28.05 -2.84 -18.64
C THR A 7 27.47 -1.78 -17.73
N ALA A 8 26.71 -0.85 -18.30
CA ALA A 8 25.82 -0.01 -17.51
C ALA A 8 24.93 -0.93 -16.66
N ASP A 9 24.92 -0.70 -15.35
CA ASP A 9 24.10 -1.39 -14.34
C ASP A 9 22.61 -1.27 -14.70
N THR A 10 22.11 -2.17 -15.53
CA THR A 10 20.68 -2.44 -15.61
C THR A 10 20.31 -3.26 -14.39
N ALA A 11 19.25 -2.87 -13.66
CA ALA A 11 18.81 -3.60 -12.48
C ALA A 11 18.68 -5.11 -12.78
N THR A 12 19.24 -5.92 -11.88
CA THR A 12 19.17 -7.37 -12.05
C THR A 12 17.73 -7.85 -11.89
N THR A 13 17.44 -9.01 -12.45
CA THR A 13 16.14 -9.67 -12.23
C THR A 13 15.83 -9.85 -10.73
N GLU A 14 16.86 -10.11 -9.91
CA GLU A 14 16.71 -10.20 -8.45
C GLU A 14 16.31 -8.87 -7.82
N ASP A 15 16.87 -7.75 -8.28
CA ASP A 15 16.54 -6.42 -7.75
C ASP A 15 15.12 -6.01 -8.11
N VAL A 16 14.68 -6.31 -9.34
CA VAL A 16 13.27 -6.12 -9.75
C VAL A 16 12.34 -6.96 -8.86
N VAL A 17 12.67 -8.22 -8.61
CA VAL A 17 11.88 -9.11 -7.74
C VAL A 17 11.83 -8.59 -6.29
N LYS A 18 12.93 -8.06 -5.75
CA LYS A 18 12.95 -7.45 -4.41
C LYS A 18 12.03 -6.24 -4.32
N VAL A 19 12.08 -5.34 -5.30
CA VAL A 19 11.21 -4.16 -5.37
C VAL A 19 9.74 -4.57 -5.44
N LEU A 20 9.41 -5.54 -6.29
CA LEU A 20 8.05 -6.02 -6.44
C LEU A 20 7.53 -6.71 -5.17
N ASN A 21 8.38 -7.45 -4.45
CA ASN A 21 8.00 -8.10 -3.20
C ASN A 21 7.76 -7.08 -2.07
N ASP A 22 8.54 -6.00 -1.96
CA ASP A 22 8.27 -4.90 -1.00
C ASP A 22 6.91 -4.23 -1.26
N LEU A 23 6.57 -4.00 -2.54
CA LEU A 23 5.25 -3.48 -2.91
C LEU A 23 4.11 -4.50 -2.68
N LEU A 24 4.40 -5.79 -2.85
CA LEU A 24 3.42 -6.87 -2.64
C LEU A 24 3.07 -6.99 -1.15
N GLU A 25 4.07 -6.96 -0.27
CA GLU A 25 3.86 -6.94 1.18
C GLU A 25 2.99 -5.75 1.58
N ASN A 26 3.35 -4.54 1.13
CA ASN A 26 2.58 -3.33 1.39
C ASN A 26 1.13 -3.44 0.89
N SER A 27 0.91 -4.01 -0.28
CA SER A 27 -0.44 -4.17 -0.85
C SER A 27 -1.28 -5.16 -0.05
N ARG A 28 -0.68 -6.26 0.43
CA ARG A 28 -1.40 -7.24 1.26
C ARG A 28 -1.70 -6.72 2.66
N ASP A 29 -0.76 -5.97 3.24
CA ASP A 29 -1.00 -5.27 4.50
C ASP A 29 -2.17 -4.30 4.34
N GLY A 30 -2.15 -3.46 3.29
CA GLY A 30 -3.26 -2.57 2.94
C GLY A 30 -4.60 -3.29 2.81
N GLU A 31 -4.64 -4.41 2.06
CA GLU A 31 -5.84 -5.23 1.89
C GLU A 31 -6.40 -5.68 3.24
N TYR A 32 -5.55 -6.22 4.12
CA TYR A 32 -5.94 -6.69 5.44
C TYR A 32 -6.44 -5.55 6.33
N GLY A 33 -5.71 -4.44 6.40
CA GLY A 33 -6.06 -3.31 7.27
C GLY A 33 -7.37 -2.66 6.88
N PHE A 34 -7.56 -2.36 5.60
CA PHE A 34 -8.81 -1.77 5.14
C PHE A 34 -10.00 -2.72 5.33
N ARG A 35 -9.80 -4.03 5.14
CA ARG A 35 -10.82 -5.02 5.47
C ARG A 35 -11.15 -5.05 6.96
N ALA A 36 -10.17 -4.84 7.84
CA ALA A 36 -10.40 -4.74 9.28
C ALA A 36 -11.17 -3.46 9.62
N CYS A 37 -10.77 -2.30 9.10
CA CYS A 37 -11.48 -1.04 9.29
C CYS A 37 -12.93 -1.10 8.80
N ALA A 38 -13.18 -1.73 7.65
CA ALA A 38 -14.53 -1.92 7.11
C ALA A 38 -15.45 -2.78 8.02
N LYS A 39 -14.89 -3.64 8.88
CA LYS A 39 -15.66 -4.46 9.81
C LYS A 39 -16.07 -3.71 11.07
N GLU A 40 -15.24 -2.78 11.53
CA GLU A 40 -15.46 -2.06 12.80
C GLU A 40 -16.17 -0.72 12.61
N VAL A 41 -16.05 -0.08 11.45
CA VAL A 41 -16.63 1.24 11.27
C VAL A 41 -18.16 1.17 11.15
N ASP A 42 -18.85 1.97 11.96
CA ASP A 42 -20.33 2.04 11.92
C ASP A 42 -20.85 2.84 10.72
N SER A 43 -20.07 3.83 10.25
CA SER A 43 -20.47 4.69 9.13
C SER A 43 -20.55 3.90 7.82
N PRO A 44 -21.73 3.81 7.17
CA PRO A 44 -21.88 3.09 5.90
C PRO A 44 -20.99 3.66 4.79
N GLN A 45 -20.80 4.99 4.78
CA GLN A 45 -19.93 5.66 3.83
C GLN A 45 -18.47 5.24 4.00
N LEU A 46 -17.96 5.26 5.24
CA LEU A 46 -16.58 4.84 5.52
C LEU A 46 -16.38 3.34 5.25
N LYS A 47 -17.38 2.52 5.57
CA LYS A 47 -17.37 1.09 5.26
C LYS A 47 -17.19 0.85 3.78
N GLN A 48 -17.96 1.54 2.93
CA GLN A 48 -17.83 1.43 1.48
C GLN A 48 -16.45 1.88 0.98
N VAL A 49 -15.92 2.99 1.51
CA VAL A 49 -14.58 3.47 1.17
C VAL A 49 -13.54 2.40 1.50
N PHE A 50 -13.52 1.89 2.74
CA PHE A 50 -12.56 0.87 3.15
C PHE A 50 -12.70 -0.45 2.37
N GLN A 51 -13.92 -0.86 2.01
CA GLN A 51 -14.13 -2.03 1.13
C GLN A 51 -13.53 -1.82 -0.26
N SER A 52 -13.78 -0.66 -0.87
CA SER A 52 -13.16 -0.31 -2.16
C SER A 52 -11.64 -0.34 -2.07
N ARG A 53 -11.08 0.17 -0.97
CA ARG A 53 -9.63 0.19 -0.76
C ARG A 53 -9.03 -1.20 -0.61
N SER A 54 -9.67 -2.07 0.16
CA SER A 54 -9.25 -3.46 0.29
C SER A 54 -9.23 -4.15 -1.08
N ALA A 55 -10.25 -3.92 -1.93
CA ALA A 55 -10.31 -4.50 -3.27
C ALA A 55 -9.20 -3.97 -4.20
N GLU A 56 -8.91 -2.67 -4.16
CA GLU A 56 -7.82 -2.08 -4.94
C GLU A 56 -6.44 -2.62 -4.52
N CYS A 57 -6.21 -2.79 -3.22
CA CYS A 57 -5.00 -3.42 -2.68
C CYS A 57 -4.86 -4.88 -3.14
N ALA A 58 -5.95 -5.66 -3.11
CA ALA A 58 -5.96 -7.04 -3.59
C ALA A 58 -5.63 -7.12 -5.10
N LYS A 59 -6.19 -6.19 -5.90
CA LYS A 59 -5.88 -6.09 -7.33
C LYS A 59 -4.39 -5.80 -7.55
N ALA A 60 -3.84 -4.80 -6.85
CA ALA A 60 -2.42 -4.46 -6.95
C ALA A 60 -1.52 -5.65 -6.57
N ALA A 61 -1.85 -6.35 -5.49
CA ALA A 61 -1.15 -7.56 -5.07
C ALA A 61 -1.17 -8.65 -6.16
N GLY A 62 -2.30 -8.85 -6.83
CA GLY A 62 -2.42 -9.80 -7.94
C GLY A 62 -1.52 -9.46 -9.13
N GLU A 63 -1.47 -8.19 -9.53
CA GLU A 63 -0.59 -7.71 -10.60
C GLU A 63 0.89 -7.90 -10.23
N LEU A 64 1.27 -7.58 -8.99
CA LEU A 64 2.64 -7.72 -8.49
C LEU A 64 3.07 -9.20 -8.45
N VAL A 65 2.19 -10.11 -7.99
CA VAL A 65 2.45 -11.57 -8.01
C VAL A 65 2.78 -12.05 -9.43
N GLN A 66 2.00 -11.63 -10.43
CA GLN A 66 2.24 -12.02 -11.82
C GLN A 66 3.58 -11.52 -12.33
N LEU A 67 3.94 -10.27 -12.01
CA LEU A 67 5.24 -9.72 -12.37
C LEU A 67 6.38 -10.49 -11.70
N ILE A 68 6.31 -10.76 -10.39
CA ILE A 68 7.33 -11.50 -9.66
C ILE A 68 7.59 -12.86 -10.29
N GLN A 69 6.52 -13.60 -10.60
CA GLN A 69 6.62 -14.91 -11.25
C GLN A 69 7.23 -14.82 -12.66
N ARG A 70 6.88 -13.79 -13.43
CA ARG A 70 7.43 -13.55 -14.77
C ARG A 70 8.94 -13.30 -14.74
N PHE A 71 9.44 -12.68 -13.67
CA PHE A 71 10.88 -12.48 -13.43
C PHE A 71 11.51 -13.68 -12.69
N GLY A 72 10.86 -14.84 -12.61
CA GLY A 72 11.41 -16.04 -11.99
C GLY A 72 11.53 -15.98 -10.46
N GLY A 73 10.96 -14.95 -9.83
CA GLY A 73 10.94 -14.80 -8.38
C GLY A 73 9.82 -15.60 -7.71
N SER A 74 9.96 -15.84 -6.41
CA SER A 74 8.86 -16.32 -5.58
C SER A 74 8.11 -15.12 -5.01
N PRO A 75 6.79 -15.02 -5.22
CA PRO A 75 5.99 -14.03 -4.51
C PRO A 75 6.06 -14.30 -3.03
N ASP A 76 6.37 -13.25 -2.27
CA ASP A 76 6.39 -13.35 -0.83
C ASP A 76 5.00 -13.77 -0.36
N LYS A 77 4.90 -14.60 0.69
CA LYS A 77 3.61 -15.16 1.14
C LYS A 77 2.87 -14.23 2.11
N GLY A 78 3.50 -13.12 2.49
CA GLY A 78 3.01 -12.22 3.54
C GLY A 78 3.24 -12.90 4.88
N GLY A 79 4.32 -12.52 5.56
CA GLY A 79 4.74 -13.18 6.80
C GLY A 79 4.04 -12.64 8.05
N THR A 80 3.64 -11.38 8.02
CA THR A 80 2.98 -10.73 9.15
C THR A 80 2.26 -9.55 8.58
N ALA A 81 0.97 -9.35 8.88
CA ALA A 81 0.41 -8.01 8.85
C ALA A 81 1.37 -7.13 9.66
N THR A 82 2.23 -6.34 9.01
CA THR A 82 3.37 -5.74 9.70
C THR A 82 2.84 -4.93 10.88
N GLY A 83 3.49 -5.10 12.04
CA GLY A 83 2.95 -4.74 13.35
C GLY A 83 2.50 -3.28 13.54
N ALA A 84 2.60 -2.40 12.55
CA ALA A 84 1.97 -1.09 12.55
C ALA A 84 0.43 -1.17 12.56
N MET A 85 -0.19 -2.03 11.74
CA MET A 85 -1.65 -2.21 11.75
C MET A 85 -2.13 -2.89 13.02
N HIS A 86 -1.41 -3.90 13.52
CA HIS A 86 -1.78 -4.58 14.76
C HIS A 86 -1.67 -3.62 15.97
N ARG A 87 -0.70 -2.70 15.99
CA ARG A 87 -0.58 -1.67 17.04
C ARG A 87 -1.65 -0.58 16.91
N GLY A 88 -1.95 -0.11 15.70
CA GLY A 88 -3.02 0.87 15.45
C GLY A 88 -4.41 0.32 15.82
N TRP A 89 -4.66 -0.96 15.56
CA TRP A 89 -5.90 -1.66 15.90
C TRP A 89 -6.20 -1.70 17.40
N VAL A 90 -5.17 -1.86 18.24
CA VAL A 90 -5.33 -1.83 19.71
C VAL A 90 -5.82 -0.46 20.18
N HIS A 91 -5.31 0.62 19.58
CA HIS A 91 -5.71 1.98 19.92
C HIS A 91 -7.16 2.27 19.54
N VAL A 92 -7.59 1.79 18.35
CA VAL A 92 -8.96 1.95 17.85
C VAL A 92 -10.00 1.27 18.74
N LYS A 93 -9.73 0.05 19.23
CA LYS A 93 -10.68 -0.71 20.08
C LYS A 93 -11.04 -0.04 21.42
N GLY A 94 -10.25 0.93 21.89
CA GLY A 94 -10.52 1.65 23.13
C GLY A 94 -11.48 2.86 22.98
N THR A 95 -11.92 3.17 21.75
CA THR A 95 -12.66 4.41 21.43
C THR A 95 -14.09 4.11 20.97
N VAL A 96 -15.04 5.01 21.23
CA VAL A 96 -16.47 4.82 20.92
C VAL A 96 -16.96 5.93 19.98
N GLY A 97 -17.84 5.58 19.03
CA GLY A 97 -18.52 6.53 18.16
C GLY A 97 -17.57 7.32 17.25
N ALA A 98 -17.80 8.63 17.10
CA ALA A 98 -17.05 9.50 16.19
C ALA A 98 -15.53 9.53 16.46
N ASN A 99 -15.12 9.38 17.73
CA ASN A 99 -13.70 9.31 18.10
C ASN A 99 -13.03 8.05 17.53
N SER A 100 -13.77 6.94 17.45
CA SER A 100 -13.28 5.71 16.83
C SER A 100 -13.08 5.84 15.33
N ALA A 101 -14.05 6.45 14.64
CA ALA A 101 -13.95 6.69 13.20
C ALA A 101 -12.79 7.65 12.84
N LEU A 102 -12.58 8.70 13.65
CA LEU A 102 -11.46 9.62 13.45
C LEU A 102 -10.11 8.91 13.66
N SER A 103 -9.94 8.18 14.76
CA SER A 103 -8.70 7.43 15.02
C SER A 103 -8.42 6.37 13.96
N MET A 104 -9.46 5.69 13.44
CA MET A 104 -9.30 4.78 12.29
C MET A 104 -8.79 5.49 11.05
N LEU A 105 -9.32 6.67 10.72
CA LEU A 105 -8.91 7.44 9.55
C LEU A 105 -7.48 7.98 9.68
N GLU A 106 -7.07 8.38 10.89
CA GLU A 106 -5.68 8.79 11.18
C GLU A 106 -4.69 7.64 11.00
N GLU A 107 -5.03 6.44 11.48
CA GLU A 107 -4.19 5.24 11.27
C GLU A 107 -4.15 4.82 9.80
N CYS A 108 -5.28 4.90 9.09
CA CYS A 108 -5.32 4.63 7.66
C CYS A 108 -4.44 5.59 6.87
N GLU A 109 -4.51 6.89 7.14
CA GLU A 109 -3.68 7.89 6.45
C GLU A 109 -2.19 7.63 6.68
N ARG A 110 -1.78 7.32 7.92
CA ARG A 110 -0.39 6.97 8.23
C ARG A 110 0.08 5.74 7.44
N GLY A 111 -0.79 4.74 7.28
CA GLY A 111 -0.52 3.57 6.44
C GLY A 111 -0.38 3.95 4.96
N GLU A 112 -1.25 4.83 4.47
CA GLU A 112 -1.22 5.32 3.09
C GLU A 112 0.00 6.20 2.79
N ASP A 113 0.44 7.03 3.72
CA ASP A 113 1.70 7.78 3.61
C ASP A 113 2.88 6.84 3.42
N ALA A 114 2.94 5.75 4.21
CA ALA A 114 3.97 4.73 4.09
C ALA A 114 3.88 4.01 2.73
N ALA A 115 2.68 3.69 2.25
CA ALA A 115 2.48 3.10 0.93
C ALA A 115 2.96 4.02 -0.20
N VAL A 116 2.58 5.30 -0.18
CA VAL A 116 3.04 6.30 -1.15
C VAL A 116 4.56 6.45 -1.12
N ALA A 117 5.18 6.42 0.06
CA ALA A 117 6.63 6.46 0.19
C ALA A 117 7.32 5.23 -0.44
N ARG A 118 6.77 4.02 -0.25
CA ARG A 118 7.27 2.78 -0.89
C ARG A 118 7.18 2.83 -2.41
N TYR A 119 6.04 3.25 -2.96
CA TYR A 119 5.90 3.43 -4.41
C TYR A 119 6.89 4.47 -4.96
N ARG A 120 7.06 5.60 -4.26
CA ARG A 120 8.06 6.61 -4.65
C ARG A 120 9.49 6.09 -4.59
N LYS A 121 9.81 5.21 -3.64
CA LYS A 121 11.12 4.54 -3.57
C LYS A 121 11.29 3.60 -4.75
N ALA A 122 10.33 2.71 -5.00
CA ALA A 122 10.35 1.76 -6.11
C ALA A 122 10.53 2.46 -7.47
N LEU A 123 9.87 3.58 -7.70
CA LEU A 123 9.98 4.33 -8.96
C LEU A 123 11.34 5.03 -9.16
N LYS A 124 12.20 5.09 -8.14
CA LYS A 124 13.58 5.59 -8.29
C LYS A 124 14.55 4.50 -8.73
N GLU A 125 14.21 3.23 -8.54
CA GLU A 125 15.02 2.11 -8.98
C GLU A 125 15.01 2.03 -10.51
N ASP A 126 16.06 1.44 -11.09
CA ASP A 126 16.07 1.10 -12.50
C ASP A 126 15.13 -0.10 -12.71
N LEU A 127 14.11 0.07 -13.54
CA LEU A 127 13.03 -0.90 -13.70
C LEU A 127 12.73 -1.05 -15.17
N PRO A 128 12.49 -2.29 -15.66
CA PRO A 128 11.98 -2.51 -17.01
C PRO A 128 10.74 -1.64 -17.27
N ALA A 129 10.64 -1.09 -18.48
CA ALA A 129 9.64 -0.06 -18.81
C ALA A 129 8.20 -0.51 -18.53
N ASP A 130 7.90 -1.79 -18.78
CA ASP A 130 6.60 -2.39 -18.54
C ASP A 130 6.30 -2.57 -17.04
N VAL A 131 7.29 -2.94 -16.23
CA VAL A 131 7.19 -2.99 -14.76
C VAL A 131 6.97 -1.59 -14.19
N ARG A 132 7.76 -0.62 -14.65
CA ARG A 132 7.65 0.79 -14.24
C ARG A 132 6.25 1.32 -14.53
N ALA A 133 5.66 0.99 -15.67
CA ALA A 133 4.31 1.42 -16.03
C ALA A 133 3.25 0.91 -15.04
N VAL A 134 3.32 -0.36 -14.63
CA VAL A 134 2.42 -0.93 -13.61
C VAL A 134 2.59 -0.23 -12.26
N ILE A 135 3.84 -0.07 -11.81
CA ILE A 135 4.14 0.58 -10.52
C ILE A 135 3.69 2.05 -10.53
N GLN A 136 3.84 2.76 -11.65
CA GLN A 136 3.38 4.14 -11.80
C GLN A 136 1.85 4.23 -11.67
N GLN A 137 1.10 3.35 -12.36
CA GLN A 137 -0.36 3.30 -12.27
C GLN A 137 -0.83 3.01 -10.83
N GLN A 138 -0.19 2.06 -10.15
CA GLN A 138 -0.50 1.73 -8.76
C GLN A 138 -0.15 2.87 -7.79
N SER A 139 0.99 3.54 -8.01
CA SER A 139 1.43 4.73 -7.25
C SER A 139 0.42 5.87 -7.33
N GLU A 140 -0.13 6.13 -8.51
CA GLU A 140 -1.19 7.12 -8.70
C GLU A 140 -2.48 6.72 -7.98
N GLY A 141 -2.82 5.43 -7.99
CA GLY A 141 -3.92 4.87 -7.20
C GLY A 141 -3.74 5.08 -5.70
N ALA A 142 -2.56 4.76 -5.17
CA ALA A 142 -2.21 4.98 -3.76
C ALA A 142 -2.29 6.47 -3.38
N LYS A 143 -1.79 7.37 -4.25
CA LYS A 143 -1.89 8.81 -4.00
C LYS A 143 -3.34 9.31 -3.95
N ARG A 144 -4.19 8.87 -4.91
CA ARG A 144 -5.62 9.23 -4.89
C ARG A 144 -6.31 8.76 -3.61
N ASN A 145 -5.93 7.59 -3.11
CA ASN A 145 -6.45 7.05 -1.86
C ASN A 145 -6.05 7.86 -0.65
N HIS A 146 -4.75 8.08 -0.49
CA HIS A 146 -4.19 8.91 0.55
C HIS A 146 -4.97 10.23 0.63
N ASP A 147 -5.17 10.89 -0.51
CA ASP A 147 -5.89 12.17 -0.57
C ASP A 147 -7.38 12.02 -0.19
N GLN A 148 -8.02 10.90 -0.50
CA GLN A 148 -9.39 10.61 -0.08
C GLN A 148 -9.50 10.38 1.43
N ILE A 149 -8.65 9.53 2.01
CA ILE A 149 -8.62 9.25 3.45
C ILE A 149 -8.32 10.53 4.23
N LYS A 150 -7.34 11.31 3.77
CA LYS A 150 -6.98 12.60 4.35
C LYS A 150 -8.16 13.57 4.39
N ARG A 151 -8.90 13.71 3.28
CA ARG A 151 -10.11 14.54 3.22
C ARG A 151 -11.18 14.07 4.21
N LEU A 152 -11.47 12.77 4.24
CA LEU A 152 -12.46 12.20 5.16
C LEU A 152 -12.07 12.41 6.63
N ARG A 153 -10.78 12.26 6.95
CA ARG A 153 -10.23 12.55 8.28
C ARG A 153 -10.42 14.03 8.64
N ASP A 154 -10.08 14.94 7.75
CA ASP A 154 -10.21 16.38 7.98
C ASP A 154 -11.66 16.80 8.19
N GLU A 155 -12.58 16.27 7.37
CA GLU A 155 -14.01 16.46 7.54
C GLU A 155 -14.49 15.95 8.91
N MET A 156 -14.09 14.73 9.30
CA MET A 156 -14.46 14.15 10.60
C MET A 156 -13.91 14.98 11.76
N ARG A 157 -12.63 15.37 11.71
CA ARG A 157 -11.99 16.19 12.73
C ARG A 157 -12.66 17.55 12.87
N SER A 158 -13.15 18.14 11.77
CA SER A 158 -13.88 19.42 11.81
C SER A 158 -15.25 19.30 12.50
N LYS A 159 -15.92 18.15 12.37
CA LYS A 159 -17.24 17.87 12.96
C LYS A 159 -17.16 17.47 14.44
N SER A 160 -16.00 17.02 14.90
CA SER A 160 -15.75 16.64 16.30
C SER A 160 -15.26 17.79 17.19
N LYS A 161 -15.13 19.01 16.64
CA LYS A 161 -14.87 20.25 17.39
C LYS A 161 -16.16 20.92 17.78
#